data_AF-L8WGM7-F1
#
_entry.id   AF-L8WGM7-F1
#
_cell.length_a   1.000
_cell.length_b   1.000
_cell.length_c   1.000
_cell.angle_alpha   90.00
_cell.angle_beta   90.00
_cell.angle_gamma   90.00
#
_symmetry.space_group_name_H-M   'P 1'
#
loop_
_entity.id
_entity.type
_entity.pdbx_description
1 polymer ?
#
loop_
_entity_poly.entity_id
_entity_poly.type
_entity_poly.pdbx_seq_one_letter_code
_entity_poly.pdbx_strand_id
1 'polypeptide(L)'
;MPLRNSLHRRTHKERSQLAHRSKLGILEKHKDYVLRARDYRSKRDRLRTLKLKAETKNKDEFYFGMNGKKTEKGVEYRDRGGEGALPEDMVKVLKSQDEGYLRTVRKKGLKEIMRDSASSLSRLN
;
A
#
# COMPACT_ATOMS: atom_id res chain seq x y z
N MET A 1 30.68 32.12 34.41
CA MET A 1 29.59 31.19 34.03
C MET A 1 29.34 30.25 35.20
N PRO A 2 28.18 30.28 35.89
CA PRO A 2 27.98 29.48 37.09
C PRO A 2 28.01 27.98 36.79
N LEU A 3 28.60 27.17 37.68
CA LEU A 3 28.77 25.71 37.62
C LEU A 3 27.46 24.90 37.60
N ARG A 4 26.32 25.56 37.36
CA ARG A 4 24.94 25.02 37.39
C ARG A 4 24.63 24.04 36.26
N ASN A 5 25.53 23.95 35.27
CA ASN A 5 25.49 23.06 34.12
C ASN A 5 26.58 21.97 34.16
N SER A 6 27.43 21.94 35.19
CA SER A 6 28.55 20.99 35.33
C SER A 6 28.16 19.70 36.07
N LEU A 7 27.04 19.70 36.80
CA LEU A 7 26.55 18.54 37.54
C LEU A 7 25.37 17.89 36.81
N HIS A 8 25.45 16.58 36.59
CA HIS A 8 24.39 15.80 35.96
C HIS A 8 23.10 15.89 36.79
N ARG A 9 22.00 16.30 36.15
CA ARG A 9 20.67 16.32 36.78
C ARG A 9 19.99 14.97 36.60
N ARG A 10 19.17 14.58 37.60
CA ARG A 10 18.37 13.35 37.54
C ARG A 10 17.40 13.42 36.35
N THR A 11 17.37 12.36 35.56
CA THR A 11 16.37 12.20 34.49
C THR A 11 15.04 11.72 35.10
N HIS A 12 13.95 12.39 34.74
CA HIS A 12 12.60 11.98 35.14
C HIS A 12 12.01 11.08 34.05
N LYS A 13 11.67 9.83 34.41
CA LYS A 13 11.05 8.87 33.49
C LYS A 13 9.54 9.11 33.41
N GLU A 14 8.98 8.92 32.22
CA GLU A 14 7.53 9.00 32.00
C GLU A 14 6.83 7.73 32.53
N ARG A 15 5.59 7.87 33.02
CA ARG A 15 4.76 6.74 33.47
C ARG A 15 4.02 6.07 32.31
N SER A 16 3.83 4.76 32.40
CA SER A 16 3.02 3.95 31.49
C SER A 16 1.50 4.15 31.69
N GLN A 17 0.70 3.54 30.80
CA GLN A 17 -0.76 3.44 30.93
C GLN A 17 -1.14 2.52 32.11
N LEU A 18 -2.30 2.76 32.73
CA LEU A 18 -2.82 1.88 33.78
C LEU A 18 -3.11 0.47 33.23
N ALA A 19 -2.78 -0.57 33.99
CA ALA A 19 -2.88 -1.97 33.55
C ALA A 19 -4.30 -2.35 33.08
N HIS A 20 -5.35 -1.93 33.80
CA HIS A 20 -6.74 -2.18 33.43
C HIS A 20 -7.20 -1.43 32.16
N ARG A 21 -6.46 -0.39 31.72
CA ARG A 21 -6.72 0.38 30.49
C ARG A 21 -5.76 0.05 29.35
N SER A 22 -4.95 -0.99 29.49
CA SER A 22 -3.99 -1.43 28.47
C SER A 22 -4.64 -1.67 27.10
N LYS A 23 -5.91 -2.11 27.07
CA LYS A 23 -6.71 -2.30 25.84
C LYS A 23 -6.83 -1.03 24.97
N LEU A 24 -6.75 0.17 25.57
CA LEU A 24 -6.84 1.45 24.84
C LEU A 24 -5.53 1.85 24.17
N GLY A 25 -4.46 1.07 24.34
CA GLY A 25 -3.14 1.37 23.80
C GLY A 25 -2.34 2.35 24.66
N ILE A 26 -1.40 3.04 24.02
CA ILE A 26 -0.45 3.92 24.69
C ILE A 26 -1.14 5.15 25.29
N LEU A 27 -0.73 5.54 26.51
CA LEU A 27 -1.22 6.77 27.14
C LEU A 27 -0.52 7.98 26.53
N GLU A 28 -1.23 8.68 25.64
CA GLU A 28 -0.75 9.91 24.99
C GLU A 28 -0.21 10.92 26.02
N LYS A 29 1.00 11.43 25.80
CA LYS A 29 1.58 12.52 26.57
C LYS A 29 1.57 13.82 25.78
N HIS A 30 1.97 14.92 26.40
CA HIS A 30 1.95 16.23 25.75
C HIS A 30 2.74 16.25 24.44
N LYS A 31 3.90 15.57 24.36
CA LYS A 31 4.68 15.47 23.13
C LYS A 31 3.90 14.83 21.98
N ASP A 32 3.15 13.76 22.28
CA ASP A 32 2.35 13.01 21.31
C ASP A 32 1.14 13.84 20.88
N TYR A 33 0.49 14.53 21.84
CA TYR A 33 -0.58 15.49 21.59
C TYR A 33 -0.14 16.58 20.60
N VAL A 34 1.05 17.15 20.81
CA VAL A 34 1.58 18.20 19.93
C VAL A 34 1.77 17.68 18.51
N LEU A 35 2.29 16.46 18.34
CA LEU A 35 2.44 15.84 17.02
C LEU A 35 1.08 15.62 16.34
N ARG A 36 0.11 15.07 17.08
CA ARG A 36 -1.25 14.83 16.56
C ARG A 36 -1.97 16.13 16.20
N ALA A 37 -1.86 17.16 17.04
CA ALA A 37 -2.46 18.48 16.79
C ALA A 37 -1.87 19.16 15.55
N ARG A 38 -0.54 19.06 15.37
CA ARG A 38 0.16 19.58 14.18
C ARG A 38 -0.28 18.85 12.91
N ASP A 39 -0.37 17.52 12.93
CA ASP A 39 -0.86 16.73 11.81
C ASP A 39 -2.31 17.09 11.43
N TYR A 40 -3.21 17.14 12.42
CA TYR A 40 -4.59 17.52 12.22
C TYR A 40 -4.71 18.92 11.59
N ARG A 41 -3.99 19.90 12.15
CA ARG A 41 -3.97 21.27 11.60
C ARG A 41 -3.47 21.27 10.16
N SER A 42 -2.39 20.56 9.86
CA SER A 42 -1.83 20.47 8.52
C SER A 42 -2.84 19.89 7.52
N LYS A 43 -3.54 18.81 7.89
CA LYS A 43 -4.60 18.20 7.06
C LYS A 43 -5.78 19.15 6.85
N ARG A 44 -6.25 19.80 7.91
CA ARG A 44 -7.33 20.80 7.85
C ARG A 44 -6.98 21.95 6.91
N ASP A 45 -5.76 22.49 7.04
CA ASP A 45 -5.31 23.62 6.24
C ASP A 45 -5.18 23.21 4.75
N ARG A 46 -4.71 21.98 4.45
CA ARG A 46 -4.74 21.43 3.07
C ARG A 46 -6.15 21.30 2.50
N LEU A 47 -7.09 20.77 3.28
CA LEU A 47 -8.49 20.62 2.84
C LEU A 47 -9.15 21.97 2.57
N ARG A 48 -8.86 22.98 3.41
CA ARG A 48 -9.34 24.36 3.18
C ARG A 48 -8.84 24.91 1.83
N THR A 49 -7.56 24.72 1.52
CA THR A 49 -6.99 25.15 0.24
C THR A 49 -7.61 24.41 -0.94
N LEU A 50 -7.83 23.09 -0.83
CA LEU A 50 -8.49 22.31 -1.88
C LEU A 50 -9.95 22.75 -2.10
N LYS A 51 -10.67 23.05 -1.02
CA LYS A 51 -12.04 23.58 -1.09
C LYS A 51 -12.08 24.91 -1.82
N LEU A 52 -11.21 25.85 -1.45
CA LEU A 52 -11.12 27.15 -2.11
C LEU A 52 -10.82 27.00 -3.61
N LYS A 53 -9.86 26.14 -3.98
CA LYS A 53 -9.54 25.87 -5.39
C LYS A 53 -10.73 25.30 -6.17
N ALA A 54 -11.52 24.44 -5.55
CA ALA A 54 -12.72 23.89 -6.16
C ALA A 54 -13.84 24.95 -6.32
N GLU A 55 -13.99 25.84 -5.34
CA GLU A 55 -14.96 26.95 -5.39
C GLU A 55 -14.61 28.00 -6.45
N THR A 56 -13.32 28.32 -6.61
CA THR A 56 -12.84 29.32 -7.58
C THR A 56 -12.52 28.73 -8.95
N LYS A 57 -12.98 27.52 -9.26
CA LYS A 57 -12.70 26.83 -10.52
C LYS A 57 -13.42 27.52 -11.68
N ASN A 58 -12.70 27.82 -12.77
CA ASN A 58 -13.32 28.28 -14.01
C ASN A 58 -13.99 27.10 -14.73
N LYS A 59 -15.26 27.23 -15.12
CA LYS A 59 -16.00 26.16 -15.82
C LYS A 59 -15.53 25.94 -17.24
N ASP A 60 -14.97 26.98 -17.86
CA ASP A 60 -14.51 26.98 -19.24
C ASP A 60 -12.99 26.76 -19.35
N GLU A 61 -12.34 26.29 -18.27
CA GLU A 61 -10.91 26.00 -18.31
C GLU A 61 -10.59 24.86 -19.27
N PHE A 62 -9.59 25.07 -20.13
CA PHE A 62 -9.09 24.05 -21.03
C PHE A 62 -7.57 23.92 -20.88
N TYR A 63 -7.11 22.69 -20.64
CA TYR A 63 -5.71 22.32 -20.64
C TYR A 63 -5.49 21.20 -21.66
N PHE A 64 -4.41 21.25 -22.45
CA PHE A 64 -4.10 20.21 -23.45
C PHE A 64 -4.02 18.79 -22.86
N GLY A 65 -3.67 18.66 -21.58
CA GLY A 65 -3.65 17.37 -20.87
C GLY A 65 -5.03 16.74 -20.68
N MET A 66 -6.12 17.48 -20.87
CA MET A 66 -7.50 16.95 -20.83
C MET A 66 -7.78 16.00 -21.99
N ASN A 67 -7.03 16.07 -23.10
CA ASN A 67 -7.24 15.20 -24.27
C ASN A 67 -6.93 13.73 -24.00
N GLY A 68 -5.96 13.44 -23.11
CA GLY A 68 -5.53 12.07 -22.78
C GLY A 68 -5.95 11.58 -21.40
N LYS A 69 -6.50 12.47 -20.56
CA LYS A 69 -6.93 12.13 -19.20
C LYS A 69 -8.43 11.94 -19.14
N LYS A 70 -8.86 10.91 -18.43
CA LYS A 70 -10.27 10.60 -18.21
C LYS A 70 -10.67 10.89 -16.77
N THR A 71 -11.92 11.31 -16.57
CA THR A 71 -12.54 11.44 -15.24
C THR A 71 -13.74 10.51 -15.19
N GLU A 72 -13.83 9.68 -14.15
CA GLU A 72 -14.95 8.75 -13.93
C GLU A 72 -15.61 9.04 -12.59
N LYS A 73 -16.93 9.24 -12.59
CA LYS A 73 -17.71 9.59 -11.37
C LYS A 73 -17.13 10.76 -10.57
N GLY A 74 -16.49 11.72 -11.25
CA GLY A 74 -15.88 12.90 -10.62
C GLY A 74 -14.48 12.69 -10.05
N VAL A 75 -13.83 11.53 -10.28
CA VAL A 75 -12.45 11.25 -9.86
C VAL A 75 -11.56 11.04 -11.09
N GLU A 76 -10.33 11.58 -11.06
CA GLU A 76 -9.33 11.36 -12.11
C GLU A 76 -9.06 9.85 -12.27
N TYR A 77 -9.31 9.31 -13.45
CA TYR A 77 -8.90 7.96 -13.80
C TYR A 77 -7.42 7.97 -14.10
N ARG A 78 -6.64 7.21 -13.32
CA ARG A 78 -5.23 6.98 -13.57
C ARG A 78 -5.05 5.55 -14.01
N ASP A 79 -4.46 5.37 -15.17
CA ASP A 79 -4.06 4.05 -15.62
C ASP A 79 -2.97 3.49 -14.68
N ARG A 80 -3.04 2.19 -14.41
CA ARG A 80 -2.09 1.49 -13.53
C ARG A 80 -0.75 1.20 -14.22
N GLY A 81 -0.63 1.56 -15.49
CA GLY A 81 0.49 1.23 -16.34
C GLY A 81 0.31 -0.15 -16.98
N GLY A 82 0.67 -0.25 -18.26
CA GLY A 82 0.52 -1.43 -19.10
C GLY A 82 0.30 -1.01 -20.55
N GLU A 83 0.61 -1.90 -21.50
CA GLU A 83 0.30 -1.70 -22.92
C GLU A 83 -1.20 -1.91 -23.18
N GLY A 84 -2.05 -0.98 -22.71
CA GLY A 84 -3.46 -0.88 -23.07
C GLY A 84 -4.21 -2.23 -23.17
N ALA A 85 -5.11 -2.34 -24.13
CA ALA A 85 -5.61 -3.64 -24.55
C ALA A 85 -4.61 -4.28 -25.52
N LEU A 86 -4.12 -5.47 -25.20
CA LEU A 86 -3.24 -6.23 -26.09
C LEU A 86 -3.99 -6.59 -27.38
N PRO A 87 -3.32 -6.55 -28.54
CA PRO A 87 -3.93 -6.98 -29.78
C PRO A 87 -4.17 -8.50 -29.77
N GLU A 88 -5.20 -8.94 -30.49
CA GLU A 88 -5.71 -10.33 -30.43
C GLU A 88 -4.66 -11.38 -30.85
N ASP A 89 -3.79 -11.04 -31.80
CA ASP A 89 -2.66 -11.86 -32.22
C ASP A 89 -1.65 -12.09 -31.08
N MET A 90 -1.31 -11.04 -30.34
CA MET A 90 -0.45 -11.16 -29.16
C MET A 90 -1.10 -11.99 -28.07
N VAL A 91 -2.41 -11.80 -27.83
CA VAL A 91 -3.18 -12.61 -26.87
C VAL A 91 -3.15 -14.11 -27.24
N LYS A 92 -3.30 -14.45 -28.52
CA LYS A 92 -3.22 -15.84 -29.00
C LYS A 92 -1.84 -16.45 -28.78
N VAL A 93 -0.78 -15.69 -29.02
CA VAL A 93 0.60 -16.13 -28.77
C VAL A 93 0.80 -16.41 -27.29
N LEU A 94 0.40 -15.48 -26.41
CA LEU A 94 0.51 -15.65 -24.95
C LEU A 94 -0.25 -16.89 -24.47
N LYS A 95 -1.49 -17.09 -24.93
CA LYS A 95 -2.27 -18.29 -24.59
C LYS A 95 -1.60 -19.59 -25.07
N SER A 96 -0.98 -19.57 -26.23
CA SER A 96 -0.26 -20.74 -26.77
C SER A 96 0.98 -21.08 -25.94
N GLN A 97 1.71 -20.05 -25.48
CA GLN A 97 2.84 -20.21 -24.56
C GLN A 97 2.39 -20.78 -23.21
N ASP A 98 1.31 -20.24 -22.65
CA ASP A 98 0.72 -20.72 -21.39
C ASP A 98 0.25 -22.17 -21.50
N GLU A 99 -0.41 -22.54 -22.60
CA GLU A 99 -0.83 -23.92 -22.83
C GLU A 99 0.37 -24.87 -22.91
N GLY A 100 1.42 -24.46 -23.64
CA GLY A 100 2.68 -25.20 -23.70
C GLY A 100 3.30 -25.40 -22.32
N TYR A 101 3.38 -24.33 -21.52
CA TYR A 101 3.89 -24.38 -20.16
C TYR A 101 3.07 -25.34 -19.28
N LEU A 102 1.74 -25.21 -19.27
CA LEU A 102 0.87 -26.09 -18.48
C LEU A 102 1.01 -27.57 -18.87
N ARG A 103 1.18 -27.87 -20.16
CA ARG A 103 1.45 -29.25 -20.63
C ARG A 103 2.76 -29.79 -20.05
N THR A 104 3.82 -28.99 -20.02
CA THR A 104 5.11 -29.40 -19.45
C THR A 104 5.03 -29.62 -17.94
N VAL A 105 4.39 -28.72 -17.20
CA VAL A 105 4.18 -28.82 -15.75
C VAL A 105 3.34 -30.05 -15.41
N ARG A 106 2.24 -30.29 -16.15
CA ARG A 106 1.42 -31.50 -15.98
C ARG A 106 2.23 -32.77 -16.19
N LYS A 107 3.02 -32.85 -17.25
CA LYS A 107 3.86 -34.04 -17.54
C LYS A 107 4.87 -34.29 -16.42
N LYS A 108 5.47 -33.23 -15.87
CA LYS A 108 6.39 -33.33 -14.73
C LYS A 108 5.66 -33.86 -13.49
N GLY A 109 4.51 -33.28 -13.15
CA GLY A 109 3.71 -33.72 -11.99
C GLY A 109 3.24 -35.17 -12.11
N LEU A 110 2.79 -35.62 -13.28
CA LEU A 110 2.44 -37.03 -13.51
C LEU A 110 3.63 -37.97 -13.26
N LYS A 111 4.84 -37.58 -13.69
CA LYS A 111 6.05 -38.38 -13.48
C LYS A 111 6.44 -38.47 -12.00
N GLU A 112 6.24 -37.39 -11.24
CA GLU A 112 6.45 -37.37 -9.78
C GLU A 112 5.44 -38.29 -9.08
N ILE A 113 4.15 -38.17 -9.40
CA ILE A 113 3.09 -39.04 -8.86
C ILE A 113 3.38 -40.52 -9.16
N MET A 114 3.79 -40.85 -10.38
CA MET A 114 4.14 -42.23 -10.74
C MET A 114 5.33 -42.76 -9.92
N ARG A 115 6.37 -41.94 -9.71
CA ARG A 115 7.52 -42.32 -8.87
C ARG A 115 7.12 -42.53 -7.42
N ASP A 116 6.31 -41.63 -6.86
CA ASP A 116 5.86 -41.71 -5.47
C ASP A 116 4.97 -42.93 -5.24
N SER A 117 4.07 -43.21 -6.19
CA SER A 117 3.20 -44.40 -6.18
C SER A 117 4.00 -45.70 -6.26
N ALA A 118 5.05 -45.73 -7.10
CA ALA A 118 5.96 -46.87 -7.17
C ALA A 118 6.76 -47.06 -5.87
N SER A 119 7.21 -45.96 -5.27
CA SER A 119 7.99 -45.95 -4.01
C SER A 119 7.15 -46.28 -2.77
N SER A 120 5.83 -46.09 -2.81
CA SER A 120 4.91 -46.47 -1.74
C SER A 120 4.55 -47.95 -1.83
N LEU A 121 4.29 -48.47 -3.04
CA LEU A 121 4.08 -49.90 -3.29
C LEU A 121 5.30 -50.75 -2.90
N SER A 122 6.51 -50.27 -3.16
CA SER A 122 7.75 -50.96 -2.75
C SER A 122 8.02 -50.94 -1.25
N ARG A 123 7.33 -50.10 -0.47
CA ARG A 123 7.46 -50.02 0.99
C ARG A 123 6.44 -50.88 1.75
N LEU A 124 5.44 -51.41 1.04
CA LEU A 124 4.37 -52.26 1.57
C LEU A 124 4.66 -53.76 1.41
N ASN A 125 5.74 -54.12 0.72
CA ASN A 125 6.32 -55.47 0.66
C ASN A 125 7.65 -55.50 1.41
#